data_AF-A0A7K4MLW6-F1
#
_entry.id   AF-A0A7K4MLW6-F1
#
_cell.length_a   1.000
_cell.length_b   1.000
_cell.length_c   1.000
_cell.angle_alpha   90.00
_cell.angle_beta   90.00
_cell.angle_gamma   90.00
#
_symmetry.space_group_name_H-M   'P 1'
#
loop_
_entity.id
_entity.type
_entity.pdbx_description
1 polymer ?
#
loop_
_entity_poly.entity_id
_entity_poly.type
_entity_poly.pdbx_seq_one_letter_code
_entity_poly.pdbx_strand_id
1 'polypeptide(L)'
;MGLDTEEIRNEIKRILEREGIHRSKRLADEVVKKVGSEKTVYREIKTMAESGVIQRTGSGQHISYDIPSATEKHRLVLFHLLEYAENNWEHLDRSHFKIVNKKQLVPLEALMDIVSGIKQLQTIETRFRIFKMYPALKKSKEWDKLEKQIEKNWKSIRVLIAHNIERSGKSDIVGEVLMNFNPIMRGVMTSVDPASDSKHVI
;
A
#
# COMPACT_ATOMS: atom_id res chain seq x y z
N MET A 1 28.60 17.87 -18.51
CA MET A 1 28.53 17.25 -17.18
C MET A 1 27.12 17.47 -16.67
N GLY A 2 26.34 16.41 -16.47
CA GLY A 2 24.94 16.52 -16.08
C GLY A 2 24.85 17.10 -14.68
N LEU A 3 24.08 18.17 -14.51
CA LEU A 3 23.79 18.75 -13.20
C LEU A 3 23.24 17.67 -12.29
N ASP A 4 23.88 17.50 -11.14
CA ASP A 4 23.64 16.37 -10.26
C ASP A 4 22.24 16.50 -9.66
N THR A 5 21.37 15.55 -10.01
CA THR A 5 19.98 15.54 -9.53
C THR A 5 19.92 15.52 -8.00
N GLU A 6 20.94 14.93 -7.37
CA GLU A 6 21.09 14.90 -5.93
C GLU A 6 21.38 16.29 -5.34
N GLU A 7 22.22 17.09 -6.00
CA GLU A 7 22.51 18.48 -5.59
C GLU A 7 21.25 19.35 -5.61
N ILE A 8 20.43 19.20 -6.67
CA ILE A 8 19.12 19.89 -6.78
C ILE A 8 18.20 19.51 -5.63
N ARG A 9 18.06 18.21 -5.35
CA ARG A 9 17.18 17.71 -4.28
C ARG A 9 17.65 18.16 -2.89
N ASN A 10 18.95 18.17 -2.67
CA ASN A 10 19.55 18.63 -1.42
C ASN A 10 19.33 20.12 -1.21
N GLU A 11 19.44 20.94 -2.26
CA GLU A 11 19.18 22.36 -2.16
C GLU A 11 17.71 22.67 -1.90
N ILE A 12 16.78 21.95 -2.55
CA ILE A 12 15.34 22.06 -2.28
C ILE A 12 15.06 21.77 -0.79
N LYS A 13 15.59 20.67 -0.25
CA LYS A 13 15.42 20.33 1.17
C LYS A 13 15.98 21.41 2.07
N ARG A 14 17.20 21.87 1.82
CA ARG A 14 17.88 22.88 2.65
C ARG A 14 17.09 24.18 2.74
N ILE A 15 16.51 24.66 1.63
CA ILE A 15 15.69 25.86 1.61
C ILE A 15 14.44 25.66 2.46
N LEU A 16 13.72 24.54 2.26
CA LEU A 16 12.50 24.24 3.00
C LEU A 16 12.75 23.99 4.49
N GLU A 17 13.86 23.35 4.85
CA GLU A 17 14.25 23.13 6.26
C GLU A 17 14.63 24.45 6.96
N ARG A 18 15.27 25.37 6.24
CA ARG A 18 15.69 26.66 6.79
C ARG A 18 14.55 27.67 6.88
N GLU A 19 13.72 27.73 5.85
CA GLU A 19 12.77 28.83 5.66
C GLU A 19 11.31 28.40 5.74
N GLY A 20 11.04 27.10 5.87
CA GLY A 20 9.69 26.54 5.90
C GLY A 20 8.95 26.69 4.57
N ILE A 21 7.63 26.87 4.65
CA ILE A 21 6.72 26.88 3.51
C ILE A 21 7.16 27.88 2.43
N HIS A 22 7.36 27.39 1.20
CA HIS A 22 7.75 28.19 0.04
C HIS A 22 6.78 28.07 -1.13
N ARG A 23 6.50 29.20 -1.81
CA ARG A 23 5.71 29.22 -3.05
C ARG A 23 6.43 28.50 -4.17
N SER A 24 5.69 27.77 -5.02
CA SER A 24 6.27 26.96 -6.11
C SER A 24 7.27 27.72 -6.96
N LYS A 25 6.91 28.92 -7.44
CA LYS A 25 7.78 29.73 -8.30
C LYS A 25 9.00 30.23 -7.53
N ARG A 26 8.81 30.71 -6.31
CA ARG A 26 9.90 31.24 -5.48
C ARG A 26 10.93 30.15 -5.12
N LEU A 27 10.47 28.96 -4.75
CA LEU A 27 11.34 27.82 -4.48
C LEU A 27 12.17 27.46 -5.72
N ALA A 28 11.52 27.36 -6.88
CA ALA A 28 12.22 27.06 -8.13
C ALA A 28 13.25 28.15 -8.48
N ASP A 29 12.86 29.42 -8.41
CA ASP A 29 13.76 30.56 -8.70
C ASP A 29 14.99 30.57 -7.80
N GLU A 30 14.83 30.27 -6.50
CA GLU A 30 15.94 30.22 -5.54
C GLU A 30 16.90 29.04 -5.77
N VAL A 31 16.36 27.87 -6.13
CA VAL A 31 17.17 26.69 -6.46
C VAL A 31 17.90 26.90 -7.79
N VAL A 32 17.21 27.43 -8.82
CA VAL A 32 17.79 27.71 -10.15
C VAL A 32 18.96 28.68 -10.07
N LYS A 33 18.91 29.68 -9.19
CA LYS A 33 20.05 30.59 -8.96
C LYS A 33 21.34 29.87 -8.55
N LYS A 34 21.25 28.66 -7.98
CA LYS A 34 22.41 27.88 -7.52
C LYS A 34 22.80 26.73 -8.44
N VAL A 35 21.82 26.06 -9.04
CA VAL A 35 22.04 24.83 -9.82
C VAL A 35 21.69 24.96 -11.31
N GLY A 36 21.24 26.13 -11.76
CA GLY A 36 21.25 26.56 -13.17
C GLY A 36 20.20 25.97 -14.14
N SER A 37 19.53 24.86 -13.84
CA SER A 37 18.58 24.22 -14.78
C SER A 37 17.12 24.25 -14.32
N GLU A 38 16.37 25.26 -14.75
CA GLU A 38 14.95 25.46 -14.39
C GLU A 38 14.06 24.24 -14.67
N LYS A 39 14.14 23.68 -15.89
CA LYS A 39 13.37 22.50 -16.27
C LYS A 39 13.64 21.31 -15.34
N THR A 40 14.91 21.11 -14.96
CA THR A 40 15.30 20.01 -14.09
C THR A 40 14.83 20.26 -12.66
N VAL A 41 14.94 21.49 -12.16
CA VAL A 41 14.46 21.89 -10.82
C VAL A 41 12.96 21.64 -10.68
N TYR A 42 12.13 22.11 -11.63
CA TYR A 42 10.69 21.86 -11.56
C TYR A 42 10.34 20.37 -11.63
N ARG A 43 11.08 19.59 -12.44
CA ARG A 43 10.91 18.13 -12.49
C ARG A 43 11.23 17.49 -11.14
N GLU A 44 12.34 17.85 -10.51
CA GLU A 44 12.72 17.29 -9.21
C GLU A 44 11.77 17.71 -8.09
N ILE A 45 11.30 18.97 -8.06
CA ILE A 45 10.26 19.42 -7.12
C ILE A 45 9.01 18.53 -7.26
N LYS A 46 8.57 18.27 -8.49
CA LYS A 46 7.43 17.40 -8.76
C LYS A 46 7.68 15.97 -8.28
N THR A 47 8.82 15.37 -8.63
CA THR A 47 9.20 14.02 -8.17
C THR A 47 9.27 13.92 -6.65
N MET A 48 9.85 14.92 -5.98
CA MET A 48 9.94 14.98 -4.52
C MET A 48 8.55 15.14 -3.87
N ALA A 49 7.63 15.87 -4.51
CA ALA A 49 6.26 16.00 -4.03
C ALA A 49 5.45 14.70 -4.21
N GLU A 50 5.61 14.03 -5.34
CA GLU A 50 4.95 12.75 -5.64
C GLU A 50 5.45 11.61 -4.74
N SER A 51 6.74 11.62 -4.39
CA SER A 51 7.33 10.67 -3.44
C SER A 51 7.12 11.02 -1.96
N GLY A 52 6.46 12.14 -1.66
CA GLY A 52 6.19 12.57 -0.29
C GLY A 52 7.40 13.10 0.47
N VAL A 53 8.53 13.35 -0.20
CA VAL A 53 9.72 13.97 0.40
C VAL A 53 9.43 15.43 0.78
N ILE A 54 8.64 16.13 -0.04
CA ILE A 54 8.10 17.46 0.25
C ILE A 54 6.58 17.42 0.13
N GLN A 55 5.88 18.21 0.94
CA GLN A 55 4.42 18.28 0.90
C GLN A 55 3.98 19.44 0.02
N ARG A 56 3.12 19.16 -0.96
CA ARG A 56 2.44 20.18 -1.77
C ARG A 56 1.16 20.65 -1.07
N THR A 57 1.01 21.96 -0.86
CA THR A 57 -0.22 22.58 -0.35
C THR A 57 -0.78 23.61 -1.33
N GLY A 58 -2.11 23.77 -1.36
CA GLY A 58 -2.81 24.69 -2.26
C GLY A 58 -3.09 24.12 -3.66
N SER A 59 -3.78 24.92 -4.50
CA SER A 59 -4.23 24.55 -5.84
C SER A 59 -4.00 25.67 -6.86
N GLY A 60 -3.96 25.31 -8.14
CA GLY A 60 -3.79 26.27 -9.24
C GLY A 60 -2.51 27.10 -9.11
N GLN A 61 -2.65 28.42 -9.12
CA GLN A 61 -1.51 29.35 -8.93
C GLN A 61 -1.06 29.45 -7.47
N HIS A 62 -1.81 28.86 -6.52
CA HIS A 62 -1.55 28.97 -5.09
C HIS A 62 -0.75 27.82 -4.46
N ILE A 63 0.10 27.17 -5.25
CA ILE A 63 0.90 26.04 -4.79
C ILE A 63 2.07 26.51 -3.92
N SER A 64 2.22 25.86 -2.77
CA SER A 64 3.38 25.95 -1.89
C SER A 64 3.92 24.56 -1.56
N TYR A 65 5.18 24.50 -1.13
CA TYR A 65 5.87 23.29 -0.71
C TYR A 65 6.47 23.47 0.68
N ASP A 66 6.52 22.39 1.45
CA ASP A 66 7.11 22.36 2.80
C ASP A 66 7.74 20.98 3.09
N ILE A 67 8.54 20.89 4.15
CA ILE A 67 8.94 19.60 4.73
C ILE A 67 7.74 19.03 5.50
N PRO A 68 7.26 17.82 5.17
CA PRO A 68 6.13 17.25 5.90
C PRO A 68 6.50 17.01 7.36
N SER A 69 5.59 17.34 8.28
CA SER A 69 5.73 16.96 9.70
C SER A 69 5.86 15.44 9.84
N ALA A 70 6.39 14.96 10.97
CA ALA A 70 6.49 13.51 11.23
C ALA A 70 5.13 12.80 11.08
N THR A 71 4.05 13.43 11.56
CA THR A 71 2.68 12.92 11.39
C THR A 71 2.29 12.81 9.92
N GLU A 72 2.60 13.82 9.10
CA GLU A 72 2.28 13.79 7.67
C GLU A 72 3.14 12.79 6.90
N LYS A 73 4.43 12.65 7.24
CA LYS A 73 5.29 11.58 6.69
C LYS A 73 4.68 10.21 6.96
N HIS A 74 4.24 9.94 8.18
CA HIS A 74 3.59 8.68 8.49
C HIS A 74 2.24 8.51 7.76
N ARG A 75 1.45 9.59 7.58
CA ARG A 75 0.21 9.55 6.80
C ARG A 75 0.47 9.22 5.33
N LEU A 76 1.54 9.77 4.73
CA LEU A 76 1.96 9.45 3.37
C LEU A 76 2.37 7.97 3.24
N VAL A 77 3.12 7.44 4.21
CA VAL A 77 3.45 6.01 4.21
C VAL A 77 2.18 5.14 4.34
N LEU A 78 1.22 5.56 5.19
CA LEU A 78 -0.07 4.88 5.31
C LEU A 78 -0.86 4.90 3.99
N PHE A 79 -0.85 6.03 3.28
CA PHE A 79 -1.46 6.18 1.97
C PHE A 79 -0.81 5.25 0.93
N HIS A 80 0.51 5.20 0.85
CA HIS A 80 1.20 4.28 -0.06
C HIS A 80 0.97 2.80 0.28
N LEU A 81 0.80 2.46 1.56
CA LEU A 81 0.38 1.11 1.94
C LEU A 81 -1.04 0.79 1.47
N LEU A 82 -1.95 1.75 1.54
CA LEU A 82 -3.30 1.60 0.98
C LEU A 82 -3.26 1.38 -0.53
N GLU A 83 -2.55 2.23 -1.27
CA GLU A 83 -2.38 2.05 -2.72
C GLU A 83 -1.75 0.70 -3.07
N TYR A 84 -0.71 0.29 -2.32
CA TYR A 84 -0.10 -1.02 -2.51
C TYR A 84 -1.10 -2.15 -2.22
N ALA A 85 -1.90 -2.04 -1.16
CA ALA A 85 -2.94 -3.02 -0.84
C ALA A 85 -4.04 -3.10 -1.92
N GLU A 86 -4.47 -1.97 -2.46
CA GLU A 86 -5.47 -1.87 -3.53
C GLU A 86 -4.95 -2.50 -4.82
N ASN A 87 -3.76 -2.11 -5.28
CA ASN A 87 -3.17 -2.60 -6.53
C ASN A 87 -2.88 -4.11 -6.51
N ASN A 88 -2.34 -4.62 -5.40
CA ASN A 88 -2.08 -6.06 -5.28
C ASN A 88 -3.39 -6.86 -5.21
N TRP A 89 -4.44 -6.28 -4.62
CA TRP A 89 -5.72 -6.96 -4.55
C TRP A 89 -6.44 -7.01 -5.89
N GLU A 90 -6.41 -5.93 -6.69
CA GLU A 90 -6.97 -5.96 -8.05
C GLU A 90 -6.34 -7.05 -8.91
N HIS A 91 -5.04 -7.32 -8.73
CA HIS A 91 -4.37 -8.41 -9.43
C HIS A 91 -4.90 -9.78 -9.00
N LEU A 92 -5.01 -10.03 -7.69
CA LEU A 92 -5.53 -11.28 -7.14
C LEU A 92 -7.02 -11.49 -7.42
N ASP A 93 -7.82 -10.42 -7.41
CA ASP A 93 -9.26 -10.50 -7.71
C ASP A 93 -9.50 -10.83 -9.19
N ARG A 94 -8.67 -10.29 -10.10
CA ARG A 94 -8.72 -10.65 -11.51
C ARG A 94 -8.27 -12.09 -11.77
N SER A 95 -7.25 -12.60 -11.04
CA SER A 95 -6.88 -14.02 -11.15
C SER A 95 -7.96 -14.91 -10.55
N HIS A 96 -8.54 -14.53 -9.40
CA HIS A 96 -9.69 -15.18 -8.77
C HIS A 96 -10.91 -15.28 -9.69
N PHE A 97 -11.29 -14.19 -10.36
CA PHE A 97 -12.41 -14.20 -11.30
C PHE A 97 -12.15 -15.16 -12.47
N LYS A 98 -10.90 -15.33 -12.90
CA LYS A 98 -10.50 -16.36 -13.87
C LYS A 98 -10.59 -17.78 -13.29
N ILE A 99 -10.22 -18.00 -12.02
CA ILE A 99 -10.31 -19.29 -11.31
C ILE A 99 -11.77 -19.75 -11.17
N VAL A 100 -12.65 -18.84 -10.73
CA VAL A 100 -14.04 -19.14 -10.38
C VAL A 100 -14.93 -19.27 -11.62
N ASN A 101 -14.82 -18.36 -12.59
CA ASN A 101 -15.73 -18.34 -13.74
C ASN A 101 -15.26 -19.16 -14.94
N LYS A 102 -13.98 -19.52 -15.01
CA LYS A 102 -13.48 -20.43 -16.04
C LYS A 102 -12.84 -21.62 -15.34
N LYS A 103 -13.23 -22.84 -15.71
CA LYS A 103 -12.64 -24.11 -15.22
C LYS A 103 -11.12 -24.27 -15.51
N GLN A 104 -10.35 -23.20 -15.66
CA GLN A 104 -9.10 -23.15 -16.43
C GLN A 104 -7.80 -23.14 -15.61
N LEU A 105 -7.81 -22.90 -14.29
CA LEU A 105 -6.57 -22.93 -13.51
C LEU A 105 -6.30 -24.31 -12.91
N VAL A 106 -5.06 -24.76 -13.06
CA VAL A 106 -4.56 -26.00 -12.45
C VAL A 106 -4.56 -25.79 -10.92
N PRO A 107 -5.01 -26.76 -10.10
CA PRO A 107 -5.12 -26.59 -8.64
C PRO A 107 -3.88 -25.99 -7.97
N LEU A 108 -2.68 -26.33 -8.46
CA LEU A 108 -1.41 -25.81 -7.98
C LEU A 108 -1.21 -24.31 -8.26
N GLU A 109 -1.61 -23.80 -9.43
CA GLU A 109 -1.48 -22.38 -9.77
C GLU A 109 -2.38 -21.51 -8.89
N ALA A 110 -3.60 -21.98 -8.65
CA ALA A 110 -4.53 -21.34 -7.73
C ALA A 110 -3.97 -21.31 -6.29
N LEU A 111 -3.25 -22.36 -5.86
CA LEU A 111 -2.61 -22.38 -4.55
C LEU A 111 -1.46 -21.40 -4.42
N MET A 112 -0.62 -21.29 -5.45
CA MET A 112 0.47 -20.32 -5.48
C MET A 112 -0.04 -18.88 -5.39
N ASP A 113 -1.14 -18.58 -6.09
CA ASP A 113 -1.80 -17.27 -6.03
C ASP A 113 -2.35 -16.97 -4.63
N ILE A 114 -3.03 -17.96 -4.00
CA ILE A 114 -3.55 -17.84 -2.63
C ILE A 114 -2.41 -17.57 -1.64
N VAL A 115 -1.34 -18.37 -1.70
CA VAL A 115 -0.17 -18.22 -0.81
C VAL A 115 0.52 -16.87 -1.02
N SER A 116 0.66 -16.43 -2.27
CA SER A 116 1.21 -15.11 -2.60
C SER A 116 0.36 -13.99 -1.99
N GLY A 117 -0.97 -14.07 -2.13
CA GLY A 117 -1.90 -13.10 -1.54
C GLY A 117 -1.82 -13.06 -0.01
N ILE A 118 -1.72 -14.22 0.64
CA ILE A 118 -1.54 -14.30 2.11
C ILE A 118 -0.26 -13.57 2.53
N LYS A 119 0.88 -13.82 1.86
CA LYS A 119 2.17 -13.21 2.21
C LYS A 119 2.16 -11.69 2.03
N GLN A 120 1.56 -11.20 0.95
CA GLN A 120 1.43 -9.77 0.69
C GLN A 120 0.54 -9.10 1.73
N LEU A 121 -0.61 -9.69 2.04
CA LEU A 121 -1.54 -9.14 3.03
C LEU A 121 -0.94 -9.11 4.44
N GLN A 122 -0.19 -10.14 4.83
CA GLN A 122 0.56 -10.16 6.09
C GLN A 122 1.65 -9.09 6.15
N THR A 123 2.32 -8.81 5.02
CA THR A 123 3.31 -7.73 4.94
C THR A 123 2.64 -6.37 5.18
N ILE A 124 1.48 -6.14 4.54
CA ILE A 124 0.68 -4.92 4.73
C ILE A 124 0.23 -4.80 6.18
N GLU A 125 -0.32 -5.88 6.75
CA GLU A 125 -0.84 -5.89 8.13
C GLU A 125 0.28 -5.66 9.16
N THR A 126 1.45 -6.26 8.97
CA THR A 126 2.62 -6.05 9.84
C THR A 126 3.05 -4.58 9.84
N ARG A 127 3.15 -3.97 8.64
CA ARG A 127 3.48 -2.55 8.53
C ARG A 127 2.38 -1.66 9.12
N PHE A 128 1.11 -1.99 8.88
CA PHE A 128 -0.02 -1.29 9.48
C PHE A 128 -0.02 -1.36 11.01
N ARG A 129 0.38 -2.49 11.59
CA ARG A 129 0.52 -2.66 13.04
C ARG A 129 1.61 -1.78 13.64
N ILE A 130 2.72 -1.56 12.94
CA ILE A 130 3.73 -0.58 13.35
C ILE A 130 3.10 0.82 13.40
N PHE A 131 2.25 1.16 12.44
CA PHE A 131 1.52 2.44 12.46
C PHE A 131 0.48 2.55 13.60
N LYS A 132 0.00 1.44 14.17
CA LYS A 132 -0.89 1.46 15.37
C LYS A 132 -0.23 2.12 16.58
N MET A 133 1.10 2.18 16.61
CA MET A 133 1.87 2.85 17.66
C MET A 133 1.83 4.38 17.58
N TYR A 134 1.24 4.97 16.53
CA TYR A 134 1.14 6.41 16.33
C TYR A 134 -0.33 6.88 16.42
N PRO A 135 -0.80 7.35 17.60
CA PRO A 135 -2.21 7.66 17.83
C PRO A 135 -2.79 8.73 16.89
N ALA A 136 -1.95 9.67 16.44
CA ALA A 136 -2.34 10.72 15.51
C ALA A 136 -2.86 10.18 14.15
N LEU A 137 -2.42 8.97 13.74
CA LEU A 137 -2.82 8.37 12.48
C LEU A 137 -4.18 7.67 12.52
N LYS A 138 -4.63 7.23 13.72
CA LYS A 138 -5.89 6.49 13.89
C LYS A 138 -7.13 7.29 13.52
N LYS A 139 -7.03 8.62 13.48
CA LYS A 139 -8.13 9.52 13.09
C LYS A 139 -8.15 9.83 11.60
N SER A 140 -7.20 9.32 10.82
CA SER A 140 -7.10 9.61 9.38
C SER A 140 -8.11 8.78 8.59
N LYS A 141 -8.60 9.31 7.47
CA LYS A 141 -9.52 8.56 6.60
C LYS A 141 -8.82 7.37 5.94
N GLU A 142 -7.52 7.51 5.70
CA GLU A 142 -6.64 6.48 5.14
C GLU A 142 -6.53 5.28 6.09
N TRP A 143 -6.54 5.53 7.40
CA TRP A 143 -6.55 4.48 8.43
C TRP A 143 -7.76 3.55 8.29
N ASP A 144 -8.96 4.13 8.35
CA ASP A 144 -10.21 3.37 8.28
C ASP A 144 -10.35 2.63 6.95
N LYS A 145 -9.88 3.25 5.86
CA LYS A 145 -9.88 2.62 4.53
C LYS A 145 -8.95 1.42 4.49
N LEU A 146 -7.71 1.57 4.95
CA LEU A 146 -6.74 0.47 4.96
C LEU A 146 -7.20 -0.68 5.84
N GLU A 147 -7.75 -0.38 7.03
CA GLU A 147 -8.28 -1.41 7.93
C GLU A 147 -9.44 -2.20 7.28
N LYS A 148 -10.40 -1.49 6.67
CA LYS A 148 -11.50 -2.13 5.92
C LYS A 148 -11.00 -2.95 4.74
N GLN A 149 -9.99 -2.45 4.02
CA GLN A 149 -9.43 -3.14 2.86
C GLN A 149 -8.67 -4.41 3.27
N ILE A 150 -7.90 -4.37 4.37
CA ILE A 150 -7.24 -5.56 4.92
C ILE A 150 -8.28 -6.65 5.24
N GLU A 151 -9.37 -6.28 5.92
CA GLU A 151 -10.44 -7.23 6.27
C GLU A 151 -11.15 -7.78 5.03
N LYS A 152 -11.45 -6.92 4.05
CA LYS A 152 -12.03 -7.33 2.76
C LYS A 152 -11.14 -8.34 2.04
N ASN A 153 -9.83 -8.07 1.98
CA ASN A 153 -8.86 -8.96 1.33
C ASN A 153 -8.78 -10.32 2.05
N TRP A 154 -8.79 -10.32 3.38
CA TRP A 154 -8.83 -11.57 4.16
C TRP A 154 -10.09 -12.40 3.88
N LYS A 155 -11.27 -11.76 3.81
CA LYS A 155 -12.52 -12.44 3.44
C LYS A 155 -12.41 -13.13 2.08
N SER A 156 -11.89 -12.43 1.09
CA SER A 156 -11.73 -13.01 -0.24
C SER A 156 -10.70 -14.14 -0.29
N ILE A 157 -9.60 -14.07 0.47
CA ILE A 157 -8.67 -15.20 0.63
C ILE A 157 -9.38 -16.42 1.20
N ARG A 158 -10.27 -16.25 2.18
CA ARG A 158 -11.07 -17.35 2.74
C ARG A 158 -11.97 -18.00 1.69
N VAL A 159 -12.67 -17.19 0.89
CA VAL A 159 -13.52 -17.67 -0.22
C VAL A 159 -12.69 -18.45 -1.24
N LEU A 160 -11.51 -17.95 -1.61
CA LEU A 160 -10.59 -18.60 -2.51
C LEU A 160 -10.13 -19.97 -2.02
N ILE A 161 -9.77 -20.06 -0.73
CA ILE A 161 -9.38 -21.32 -0.09
C ILE A 161 -10.54 -22.30 -0.12
N ALA A 162 -11.75 -21.88 0.28
CA ALA A 162 -12.95 -22.72 0.30
C ALA A 162 -13.26 -23.31 -1.09
N HIS A 163 -13.30 -22.48 -2.13
CA HIS A 163 -13.50 -22.94 -3.51
C HIS A 163 -12.41 -23.91 -3.98
N ASN A 164 -11.15 -23.70 -3.58
CA ASN A 164 -10.06 -24.60 -3.97
C ASN A 164 -10.19 -25.98 -3.30
N ILE A 165 -10.61 -26.03 -2.03
CA ILE A 165 -10.91 -27.28 -1.31
C ILE A 165 -12.06 -28.02 -2.00
N GLU A 166 -13.17 -27.33 -2.26
CA GLU A 166 -14.36 -27.92 -2.91
C GLU A 166 -14.01 -28.52 -4.28
N ARG A 167 -13.20 -27.81 -5.07
CA ARG A 167 -12.81 -28.24 -6.41
C ARG A 167 -11.82 -29.40 -6.41
N SER A 168 -10.88 -29.42 -5.47
CA SER A 168 -9.81 -30.41 -5.43
C SER A 168 -10.19 -31.68 -4.67
N GLY A 169 -11.22 -31.63 -3.81
CA GLY A 169 -11.58 -32.71 -2.89
C GLY A 169 -10.51 -33.01 -1.83
N LYS A 170 -9.49 -32.14 -1.73
CA LYS A 170 -8.27 -32.34 -0.95
C LYS A 170 -8.23 -31.38 0.22
N SER A 171 -8.62 -31.87 1.40
CA SER A 171 -8.57 -31.08 2.65
C SER A 171 -7.14 -30.82 3.14
N ASP A 172 -6.17 -31.61 2.69
CA ASP A 172 -4.73 -31.51 2.94
C ASP A 172 -4.12 -30.20 2.42
N ILE A 173 -4.71 -29.63 1.36
CA ILE A 173 -4.39 -28.30 0.84
C ILE A 173 -4.54 -27.20 1.91
N VAL A 174 -5.50 -27.35 2.81
CA VAL A 174 -5.69 -26.40 3.92
C VAL A 174 -4.46 -26.39 4.81
N GLY A 175 -3.86 -27.55 5.07
CA GLY A 175 -2.62 -27.66 5.82
C GLY A 175 -1.47 -26.87 5.19
N GLU A 176 -1.28 -27.02 3.88
CA GLU A 176 -0.21 -26.32 3.14
C GLU A 176 -0.42 -24.79 3.13
N VAL A 177 -1.65 -24.35 2.92
CA VAL A 177 -1.99 -22.93 2.95
C VAL A 177 -1.87 -22.37 4.37
N LEU A 178 -2.33 -23.12 5.40
CA LEU A 178 -2.20 -22.77 6.83
C LEU A 178 -0.75 -22.62 7.28
N MET A 179 0.18 -23.41 6.74
CA MET A 179 1.63 -23.27 7.03
C MET A 179 2.18 -21.90 6.63
N ASN A 180 1.58 -21.25 5.61
CA ASN A 180 1.98 -19.92 5.16
C ASN A 180 1.36 -18.79 6.00
N PHE A 181 0.50 -19.10 6.99
CA PHE A 181 0.03 -18.10 7.94
C PHE A 181 1.08 -17.80 9.01
N ASN A 182 1.19 -16.52 9.40
CA ASN A 182 1.86 -16.13 10.64
C ASN A 182 1.23 -16.93 11.81
N PRO A 183 2.03 -17.44 12.77
CA PRO A 183 1.55 -18.25 13.90
C PRO A 183 0.30 -17.70 14.61
N ILE A 184 0.17 -16.37 14.74
CA ILE A 184 -0.99 -15.72 15.36
C ILE A 184 -2.28 -15.96 14.55
N MET A 185 -2.20 -15.92 13.22
CA MET A 185 -3.35 -16.12 12.33
C MET A 185 -3.72 -17.59 12.16
N ARG A 186 -2.79 -18.53 12.39
CA ARG A 186 -3.09 -19.97 12.39
C ARG A 186 -4.14 -20.32 13.45
N GLY A 187 -4.00 -19.76 14.66
CA GLY A 187 -4.94 -20.02 15.76
C GLY A 187 -6.36 -19.51 15.50
N VAL A 188 -6.50 -18.39 14.77
CA VAL A 188 -7.82 -17.82 14.40
C VAL A 188 -8.49 -18.68 13.33
N MET A 189 -7.77 -19.13 12.31
CA MET A 189 -8.34 -19.96 11.23
C MET A 189 -8.70 -21.37 11.69
N THR A 190 -7.94 -21.98 12.61
CA THR A 190 -8.28 -23.30 13.19
C THR A 190 -9.51 -23.27 14.10
N SER A 191 -9.99 -22.08 14.48
CA SER A 191 -11.20 -21.90 15.28
C SER A 191 -12.47 -21.67 14.46
N VAL A 192 -12.32 -21.43 13.14
CA VAL A 192 -13.45 -21.27 12.22
C VAL A 192 -13.78 -22.65 11.65
N ASP A 193 -14.86 -23.24 12.13
CA ASP A 193 -15.40 -24.48 11.59
C ASP A 193 -15.89 -24.24 10.15
N PRO A 194 -15.27 -24.87 9.12
CA PRO A 194 -15.70 -24.71 7.73
C PRO A 194 -17.15 -25.16 7.48
N ALA A 195 -17.77 -25.89 8.41
CA ALA A 195 -19.17 -26.28 8.34
C ALA A 195 -20.18 -25.19 8.79
N SER A 196 -19.71 -24.06 9.35
CA SER A 196 -20.60 -23.05 9.93
C SER A 196 -21.09 -21.99 8.92
N ASP A 197 -20.33 -21.69 7.87
CA ASP A 197 -20.68 -20.65 6.88
C ASP A 197 -21.51 -21.17 5.69
N SER A 198 -21.69 -22.49 5.54
CA SER A 198 -22.49 -23.08 4.45
C SER A 198 -24.01 -23.06 4.71
N LYS A 199 -24.48 -22.49 5.82
CA LYS A 199 -25.91 -22.47 6.16
C LYS A 199 -26.68 -21.23 5.70
N HIS A 200 -26.03 -20.18 5.18
CA HIS A 200 -26.73 -18.94 4.78
C HIS A 200 -26.39 -18.50 3.36
N VAL A 201 -26.69 -19.37 2.38
CA VAL A 201 -26.96 -18.94 1.01
C VAL A 201 -28.13 -19.79 0.51
N ILE A 202 -29.34 -19.23 0.60
CA ILE A 202 -30.49 -19.61 -0.23
C ILE A 202 -30.50 -18.63 -1.40
#